data_AF-G2H0B0-F1
#
_entry.id   AF-G2H0B0-F1
#
_cell.length_a   1.000
_cell.length_b   1.000
_cell.length_c   1.000
_cell.angle_alpha   90.00
_cell.angle_beta   90.00
_cell.angle_gamma   90.00
#
_symmetry.space_group_name_H-M   'P 1'
#
loop_
_entity.id
_entity.type
_entity.pdbx_description
1 polymer ?
#
loop_
_entity_poly.entity_id
_entity_poly.type
_entity_poly.pdbx_seq_one_letter_code
_entity_poly.pdbx_strand_id
1 'polypeptide(L)'
;SQGLVRFEGRLKQRFINNFGMPLNFFQAVHYQRRYESNEKSLIADLWHASFKDLLSALEGKNMHVYSDDNVYEILKKRYFRITPKGNVTYAKAQRLFGFYRRLVNEGYDGVLQNMDRATFWRHVSDLLAIGFSKAQLQNLTVDKNNIVPLMQVIQVDFSNQRPDWYVEPVSLFEKQMNTIKVA
;
A
#
# COMPACT_ATOMS: atom_id res chain seq x y z
N SER A 1 -19.72 -17.61 2.31
CA SER A 1 -19.36 -16.18 2.25
C SER A 1 -18.10 -15.81 3.04
N GLN A 2 -17.31 -16.78 3.55
CA GLN A 2 -16.06 -16.46 4.25
C GLN A 2 -14.97 -16.03 3.26
N GLY A 3 -14.32 -14.90 3.54
CA GLY A 3 -13.11 -14.44 2.82
C GLY A 3 -13.28 -13.23 1.88
N LEU A 4 -14.47 -12.61 1.80
CA LEU A 4 -14.64 -11.38 1.02
C LEU A 4 -14.27 -10.15 1.83
N VAL A 5 -13.38 -9.31 1.30
CA VAL A 5 -12.96 -8.05 1.90
C VAL A 5 -13.57 -6.89 1.11
N ARG A 6 -14.23 -5.96 1.81
CA ARG A 6 -14.81 -4.75 1.21
C ARG A 6 -14.00 -3.52 1.61
N PHE A 7 -13.72 -2.66 0.62
CA PHE A 7 -13.02 -1.38 0.81
C PHE A 7 -13.99 -0.21 0.63
N GLU A 8 -14.31 0.47 1.73
CA GLU A 8 -15.19 1.64 1.73
C GLU A 8 -14.41 2.90 2.17
N GLY A 9 -14.32 3.88 1.29
CA GLY A 9 -13.70 5.17 1.58
C GLY A 9 -14.76 6.20 1.96
N ARG A 10 -14.57 6.93 3.07
CA ARG A 10 -15.42 8.06 3.44
C ARG A 10 -14.74 9.39 3.12
N LEU A 11 -15.29 10.12 2.17
CA LEU A 11 -14.79 11.42 1.75
C LEU A 11 -15.44 12.53 2.59
N LYS A 12 -14.62 13.34 3.27
CA LYS A 12 -15.08 14.53 4.01
C LYS A 12 -15.05 15.78 3.12
N GLN A 13 -15.82 16.81 3.49
CA GLN A 13 -15.88 18.09 2.77
C GLN A 13 -14.49 18.67 2.42
N ARG A 14 -13.54 18.64 3.37
CA ARG A 14 -12.17 19.11 3.14
C ARG A 14 -11.46 18.33 2.03
N PHE A 15 -11.66 17.01 1.96
CA PHE A 15 -11.09 16.18 0.90
C PHE A 15 -11.67 16.57 -0.46
N ILE A 16 -13.00 16.72 -0.54
CA ILE A 16 -13.72 17.12 -1.75
C ILE A 16 -13.23 18.48 -2.26
N ASN A 17 -13.08 19.45 -1.36
CA ASN A 17 -12.54 20.77 -1.70
C ASN A 17 -11.10 20.68 -2.22
N ASN A 18 -10.23 19.89 -1.58
CA ASN A 18 -8.85 19.70 -2.02
C ASN A 18 -8.75 18.99 -3.38
N PHE A 19 -9.68 18.09 -3.69
CA PHE A 19 -9.80 17.44 -4.99
C PHE A 19 -10.29 18.41 -6.09
N GLY A 20 -10.87 19.56 -5.70
CA GLY A 20 -11.42 20.55 -6.63
C GLY A 20 -12.83 20.22 -7.11
N MET A 21 -13.54 19.30 -6.45
CA MET A 21 -14.94 18.99 -6.76
C MET A 21 -15.86 19.95 -5.98
N PRO A 22 -16.90 20.53 -6.62
CA PRO A 22 -17.85 21.40 -5.94
C PRO A 22 -18.72 20.62 -4.96
N LEU A 23 -19.15 21.29 -3.88
CA LEU A 23 -20.03 20.72 -2.85
C LEU A 23 -21.51 20.82 -3.21
N ASN A 24 -21.87 21.78 -4.09
CA ASN A 24 -23.23 21.88 -4.60
C ASN A 24 -23.51 20.69 -5.52
N PHE A 25 -24.62 19.99 -5.27
CA PHE A 25 -24.97 18.77 -5.99
C PHE A 25 -25.05 18.95 -7.51
N PHE A 26 -25.76 19.97 -7.99
CA PHE A 26 -25.90 20.20 -9.43
C PHE A 26 -24.56 20.52 -10.09
N GLN A 27 -23.74 21.34 -9.43
CA GLN A 27 -22.38 21.64 -9.89
C GLN A 27 -21.51 20.37 -9.89
N ALA A 28 -21.66 19.49 -8.91
CA ALA A 28 -20.94 18.22 -8.84
C ALA A 28 -21.33 17.27 -9.99
N VAL A 29 -22.63 17.22 -10.34
CA VAL A 29 -23.11 16.45 -11.50
C VAL A 29 -22.50 16.99 -12.81
N HIS A 30 -22.48 18.31 -13.00
CA HIS A 30 -21.82 18.91 -14.16
C HIS A 30 -20.32 18.66 -14.19
N TYR A 31 -19.67 18.76 -13.03
CA TYR A 31 -18.26 18.45 -12.87
C TYR A 31 -17.96 17.00 -13.26
N GLN A 32 -18.73 16.03 -12.75
CA GLN A 32 -18.58 14.61 -13.08
C GLN A 32 -18.70 14.38 -14.59
N ARG A 33 -19.75 14.88 -15.24
CA ARG A 33 -19.94 14.72 -16.69
C ARG A 33 -18.75 15.24 -17.50
N ARG A 34 -18.19 16.38 -17.10
CA ARG A 34 -17.00 16.96 -17.74
C ARG A 34 -15.72 16.17 -17.42
N TYR A 35 -15.63 15.62 -16.22
CA TYR A 35 -14.49 14.82 -15.79
C TYR A 35 -14.41 13.51 -16.59
N GLU A 36 -15.53 12.83 -16.73
CA GLU A 36 -15.66 11.51 -17.37
C GLU A 36 -15.64 11.57 -18.90
N SER A 37 -15.79 12.76 -19.51
CA SER A 37 -15.70 12.93 -20.97
C SER A 37 -14.30 12.63 -21.56
N ASN A 38 -13.28 12.45 -20.71
CA ASN A 38 -11.90 12.19 -21.11
C ASN A 38 -11.44 10.77 -20.74
N GLU A 39 -12.34 9.77 -20.82
CA GLU A 39 -12.08 8.36 -20.46
C GLU A 39 -11.62 8.17 -19.00
N LYS A 40 -11.95 9.11 -18.11
CA LYS A 40 -11.67 9.02 -16.68
C LYS A 40 -12.91 8.56 -15.92
N SER A 41 -12.71 7.99 -14.73
CA SER A 41 -13.80 7.68 -13.80
C SER A 41 -13.62 8.49 -12.52
N LEU A 42 -14.51 9.45 -12.27
CA LEU A 42 -14.43 10.30 -11.08
C LEU A 42 -14.46 9.46 -9.80
N ILE A 43 -15.33 8.45 -9.75
CA ILE A 43 -15.47 7.56 -8.59
C ILE A 43 -14.21 6.72 -8.37
N ALA A 44 -13.62 6.18 -9.44
CA ALA A 44 -12.38 5.43 -9.34
C ALA A 44 -11.25 6.32 -8.80
N ASP A 45 -11.10 7.54 -9.33
CA ASP A 45 -10.03 8.45 -8.93
C ASP A 45 -10.20 8.95 -7.48
N LEU A 46 -11.43 9.24 -7.06
CA LEU A 46 -11.74 9.56 -5.67
C LEU A 46 -11.44 8.40 -4.72
N TRP A 47 -11.78 7.18 -5.14
CA TRP A 47 -11.49 5.97 -4.36
C TRP A 47 -9.98 5.77 -4.22
N HIS A 48 -9.22 5.78 -5.32
CA HIS A 48 -7.76 5.64 -5.30
C HIS A 48 -7.11 6.73 -4.45
N ALA A 49 -7.56 7.98 -4.58
CA ALA A 49 -7.06 9.08 -3.75
C ALA A 49 -7.37 8.87 -2.27
N SER A 50 -8.52 8.29 -1.92
CA SER A 50 -8.88 8.00 -0.52
C SER A 50 -8.11 6.83 0.10
N PHE A 51 -7.66 5.89 -0.73
CA PHE A 51 -6.87 4.73 -0.31
C PHE A 51 -5.37 4.87 -0.63
N LYS A 52 -4.92 6.02 -1.14
CA LYS A 52 -3.54 6.22 -1.59
C LYS A 52 -2.51 5.79 -0.56
N ASP A 53 -2.66 6.22 0.69
CA ASP A 53 -1.71 5.88 1.75
C ASP A 53 -1.71 4.39 2.08
N LEU A 54 -2.89 3.76 2.06
CA LEU A 54 -3.02 2.32 2.24
C LEU A 54 -2.32 1.59 1.09
N LEU A 55 -2.72 1.87 -0.15
CA LEU A 55 -2.17 1.23 -1.35
C LEU A 55 -0.67 1.48 -1.50
N SER A 56 -0.17 2.68 -1.21
CA SER A 56 1.28 2.97 -1.21
C SER A 56 2.03 2.12 -0.18
N ALA A 57 1.43 1.88 0.98
CA ALA A 57 1.99 0.97 1.98
C ALA A 57 1.92 -0.52 1.56
N LEU A 58 1.03 -0.85 0.61
CA LEU A 58 0.92 -2.17 0.00
C LEU A 58 1.88 -2.36 -1.20
N GLU A 59 2.04 -1.34 -2.05
CA GLU A 59 2.82 -1.38 -3.29
C GLU A 59 4.33 -1.60 -3.08
N GLY A 60 4.86 -1.22 -1.91
CA GLY A 60 6.23 -1.55 -1.50
C GLY A 60 6.48 -3.05 -1.27
N LYS A 61 5.51 -3.93 -1.54
CA LYS A 61 5.53 -5.37 -1.24
C LYS A 61 5.54 -6.28 -2.48
N ASN A 62 6.30 -5.92 -3.52
CA ASN A 62 6.97 -6.96 -4.31
C ASN A 62 8.09 -7.56 -3.46
N MET A 63 7.73 -8.23 -2.36
CA MET A 63 8.68 -8.93 -1.52
C MET A 63 8.91 -10.31 -2.11
N HIS A 64 10.15 -10.54 -2.54
CA HIS A 64 10.68 -11.88 -2.54
C HIS A 64 10.52 -12.44 -1.12
N VAL A 65 10.02 -13.67 -1.01
CA VAL A 65 10.15 -14.47 0.21
C VAL A 65 11.66 -14.56 0.48
N TYR A 66 12.17 -13.73 1.38
CA TYR A 66 13.59 -13.74 1.69
C TYR A 66 13.84 -14.95 2.60
N SER A 67 14.59 -15.95 2.10
CA SER A 67 15.28 -16.86 3.00
C SER A 67 16.28 -16.07 3.85
N ASP A 68 16.61 -16.56 5.04
CA ASP A 68 17.63 -15.94 5.91
C ASP A 68 18.94 -15.65 5.15
N ASP A 69 19.34 -16.56 4.25
CA ASP A 69 20.51 -16.40 3.38
C ASP A 69 20.37 -15.22 2.42
N ASN A 70 19.18 -15.03 1.83
CA ASN A 70 18.91 -13.91 0.93
C ASN A 70 18.96 -12.56 1.68
N VAL A 71 18.42 -12.51 2.90
CA VAL A 71 18.50 -11.31 3.75
C VAL A 71 19.96 -10.93 4.01
N TYR A 72 20.80 -11.92 4.35
CA TYR A 72 22.19 -11.66 4.65
C TYR A 72 22.97 -11.17 3.41
N GLU A 73 22.74 -11.76 2.24
CA GLU A 73 23.39 -11.32 1.01
C GLU A 73 22.97 -9.91 0.58
N ILE A 74 21.70 -9.54 0.73
CA ILE A 74 21.21 -8.18 0.47
C ILE A 74 21.89 -7.18 1.43
N LEU A 75 21.99 -7.54 2.71
CA LEU A 75 22.68 -6.70 3.70
C LEU A 75 24.15 -6.51 3.36
N LYS A 76 24.85 -7.56 2.92
CA LYS A 76 26.25 -7.45 2.46
C LYS A 76 26.37 -6.51 1.28
N LYS A 77 25.52 -6.68 0.27
CA LYS A 77 25.52 -5.84 -0.94
C LYS A 77 25.30 -4.36 -0.63
N ARG A 78 24.44 -4.04 0.34
CA ARG A 78 24.11 -2.64 0.67
C ARG A 78 25.05 -2.00 1.69
N TYR A 79 25.56 -2.76 2.66
CA TYR A 79 26.28 -2.22 3.82
C TYR A 79 27.75 -2.69 3.91
N PHE A 80 28.36 -3.09 2.80
CA PHE A 80 29.80 -3.28 2.76
C PHE A 80 30.54 -1.94 2.89
N ARG A 81 31.76 -1.99 3.40
CA ARG A 81 32.67 -0.85 3.42
C ARG A 81 34.06 -1.30 2.99
N ILE A 82 34.76 -0.45 2.26
CA ILE A 82 36.17 -0.65 1.95
C ILE A 82 36.99 0.03 3.04
N THR A 83 37.91 -0.70 3.65
CA THR A 83 38.82 -0.18 4.68
C THR A 83 39.91 0.68 4.02
N PRO A 84 40.60 1.56 4.78
CA PRO A 84 41.72 2.34 4.23
C PRO A 84 42.83 1.48 3.61
N LYS A 85 42.92 0.19 3.97
CA LYS A 85 43.85 -0.80 3.44
C LYS A 85 43.35 -1.52 2.19
N GLY A 86 42.20 -1.13 1.64
CA GLY A 86 41.59 -1.75 0.45
C GLY A 86 40.74 -3.00 0.73
N ASN A 87 40.74 -3.54 1.96
CA ASN A 87 39.96 -4.73 2.29
C ASN A 87 38.47 -4.42 2.43
N VAL A 88 37.60 -5.31 1.95
CA VAL A 88 36.14 -5.22 2.13
C VAL A 88 35.75 -5.74 3.51
N THR A 89 34.90 -5.00 4.23
CA THR A 89 34.31 -5.41 5.50
C THR A 89 32.79 -5.43 5.42
N TYR A 90 32.20 -6.45 6.05
CA TYR A 90 30.75 -6.66 6.17
C TYR A 90 30.26 -6.50 7.62
N ALA A 91 31.05 -5.85 8.48
CA ALA A 91 30.74 -5.75 9.91
C ALA A 91 29.39 -5.07 10.22
N LYS A 92 28.97 -4.09 9.40
CA LYS A 92 27.62 -3.49 9.54
C LYS A 92 26.54 -4.48 9.11
N ALA A 93 26.71 -5.15 7.97
CA ALA A 93 25.78 -6.17 7.49
C ALA A 93 25.58 -7.30 8.52
N GLN A 94 26.67 -7.78 9.13
CA GLN A 94 26.61 -8.83 10.16
C GLN A 94 25.85 -8.39 11.42
N ARG A 95 26.05 -7.15 11.89
CA ARG A 95 25.29 -6.60 13.02
C ARG A 95 23.80 -6.48 12.70
N LEU A 96 23.45 -5.98 11.51
CA LEU A 96 22.06 -5.87 11.07
C LEU A 96 21.40 -7.24 10.90
N PHE A 97 22.14 -8.24 10.42
CA PHE A 97 21.65 -9.61 10.32
C PHE A 97 21.39 -10.22 11.71
N GLY A 98 22.28 -9.96 12.68
CA GLY A 98 22.03 -10.31 14.08
C GLY A 98 20.77 -9.67 14.64
N PHE A 99 20.55 -8.38 14.35
CA PHE A 99 19.32 -7.68 14.74
C PHE A 99 18.07 -8.29 14.08
N TYR A 100 18.11 -8.61 12.79
CA TYR A 100 17.04 -9.32 12.10
C TYR A 100 16.70 -10.66 12.77
N ARG A 101 17.71 -11.49 13.06
CA ARG A 101 17.50 -12.77 13.76
C ARG A 101 16.94 -12.60 15.16
N ARG A 102 17.32 -11.54 15.87
CA ARG A 102 16.71 -11.19 17.16
C ARG A 102 15.24 -10.82 17.02
N LEU A 103 14.86 -10.05 16.00
CA LEU A 103 13.45 -9.76 15.72
C LEU A 103 12.67 -11.06 15.47
N VAL A 104 13.20 -11.97 14.64
CA VAL A 104 12.58 -13.26 14.37
C VAL A 104 12.39 -14.07 15.66
N ASN A 105 13.41 -14.13 16.53
CA ASN A 105 13.41 -14.97 17.73
C ASN A 105 12.66 -14.39 18.93
N GLU A 106 12.85 -13.11 19.22
CA GLU A 106 12.35 -12.42 20.43
C GLU A 106 11.07 -11.60 20.14
N GLY A 107 10.74 -11.37 18.86
CA GLY A 107 9.66 -10.48 18.45
C GLY A 107 10.03 -8.99 18.54
N TYR A 108 9.31 -8.16 17.78
CA TYR A 108 9.61 -6.73 17.67
C TYR A 108 9.55 -5.98 19.00
N ASP A 109 8.49 -6.20 19.78
CA ASP A 109 8.32 -5.55 21.08
C ASP A 109 9.33 -6.06 22.11
N GLY A 110 9.66 -7.36 22.06
CA GLY A 110 10.68 -7.96 22.91
C GLY A 110 12.05 -7.32 22.68
N VAL A 111 12.45 -7.14 21.41
CA VAL A 111 13.72 -6.47 21.09
C VAL A 111 13.68 -4.98 21.43
N LEU A 112 12.55 -4.29 21.20
CA LEU A 112 12.40 -2.86 21.52
C LEU A 112 12.56 -2.58 23.02
N GLN A 113 12.08 -3.47 23.89
CA GLN A 113 12.20 -3.32 25.34
C GLN A 113 13.62 -3.62 25.86
N ASN A 114 14.36 -4.50 25.18
CA ASN A 114 15.66 -5.02 25.63
C ASN A 114 16.87 -4.43 24.86
N MET A 115 16.66 -3.44 24.01
CA MET A 115 17.70 -2.78 23.23
C MET A 115 17.65 -1.26 23.47
N ASP A 116 18.82 -0.61 23.41
CA ASP A 116 18.88 0.84 23.34
C ASP A 116 17.96 1.40 22.23
N ARG A 117 17.10 2.35 22.61
CA ARG A 117 16.04 2.86 21.74
C ARG A 117 16.59 3.54 20.49
N ALA A 118 17.68 4.30 20.62
CA ALA A 118 18.31 4.96 19.47
C ALA A 118 18.89 3.93 18.48
N THR A 119 19.53 2.90 18.99
CA THR A 119 20.08 1.79 18.20
C THR A 119 18.99 0.99 17.51
N PHE A 120 17.89 0.70 18.21
CA PHE A 120 16.73 0.01 17.66
C PHE A 120 16.16 0.74 16.43
N TRP A 121 15.83 2.02 16.56
CA TRP A 121 15.24 2.79 15.46
C TRP A 121 16.20 2.94 14.28
N ARG A 122 17.51 3.07 14.53
CA ARG A 122 18.52 3.10 13.47
C ARG A 122 18.56 1.79 12.70
N HIS A 123 18.53 0.65 13.40
CA HIS A 123 18.54 -0.67 12.76
C HIS A 123 17.23 -0.99 12.02
N VAL A 124 16.09 -0.57 12.57
CA VAL A 124 14.81 -0.61 11.84
C VAL A 124 14.93 0.20 10.54
N SER A 125 15.41 1.44 10.61
CA SER A 125 15.60 2.28 9.41
C SER A 125 16.53 1.64 8.37
N ASP A 126 17.63 1.01 8.82
CA ASP A 126 18.52 0.26 7.94
C ASP A 126 17.82 -0.94 7.27
N LEU A 127 16.98 -1.69 8.01
CA LEU A 127 16.20 -2.79 7.44
C LEU A 127 15.11 -2.30 6.46
N LEU A 128 14.48 -1.15 6.75
CA LEU A 128 13.53 -0.53 5.81
C LEU A 128 14.23 -0.15 4.49
N ALA A 129 15.47 0.34 4.56
CA ALA A 129 16.23 0.77 3.41
C ALA A 129 16.67 -0.38 2.47
N ILE A 130 16.64 -1.64 2.92
CA ILE A 130 16.88 -2.82 2.08
C ILE A 130 15.59 -3.44 1.53
N GLY A 131 14.42 -2.87 1.85
CA GLY A 131 13.13 -3.29 1.28
C GLY A 131 12.17 -3.98 2.25
N PHE A 132 12.49 -4.07 3.55
CA PHE A 132 11.47 -4.47 4.53
C PHE A 132 10.45 -3.33 4.75
N SER A 133 9.20 -3.68 5.00
CA SER A 133 8.19 -2.78 5.55
C SER A 133 8.18 -2.87 7.07
N LYS A 134 7.73 -1.79 7.73
CA LYS A 134 7.63 -1.76 9.20
C LYS A 134 6.70 -2.85 9.73
N ALA A 135 5.57 -3.06 9.06
CA ALA A 135 4.62 -4.11 9.44
C ALA A 135 5.23 -5.51 9.35
N GLN A 136 6.12 -5.78 8.38
CA GLN A 136 6.82 -7.06 8.33
C GLN A 136 7.72 -7.23 9.54
N LEU A 137 8.56 -6.24 9.84
CA LEU A 137 9.45 -6.30 11.00
C LEU A 137 8.69 -6.52 12.31
N GLN A 138 7.48 -5.94 12.43
CA GLN A 138 6.61 -6.12 13.60
C GLN A 138 6.01 -7.52 13.71
N ASN A 139 5.83 -8.22 12.58
CA ASN A 139 5.22 -9.55 12.51
C ASN A 139 6.26 -10.67 12.26
N LEU A 140 7.56 -10.40 12.36
CA LEU A 140 8.60 -11.43 12.36
C LEU A 140 8.56 -12.15 13.71
N THR A 141 7.84 -13.26 13.84
CA THR A 141 7.87 -14.10 15.04
C THR A 141 8.01 -15.58 14.67
N VAL A 142 8.56 -16.39 15.60
CA VAL A 142 8.91 -17.82 15.39
C VAL A 142 7.68 -18.74 15.28
N ASP A 143 6.44 -18.24 15.32
CA ASP A 143 5.26 -19.10 15.14
C ASP A 143 5.14 -19.57 13.68
N LYS A 144 5.96 -20.59 13.37
CA LYS A 144 6.07 -21.32 12.09
C LYS A 144 4.73 -21.90 11.61
N ASN A 145 3.72 -21.95 12.47
CA ASN A 145 2.42 -22.58 12.20
C ASN A 145 1.35 -21.61 11.73
N ASN A 146 1.59 -20.30 11.78
CA ASN A 146 0.63 -19.31 11.31
C ASN A 146 1.34 -18.23 10.51
N ILE A 147 2.04 -18.66 9.45
CA ILE A 147 2.51 -17.75 8.41
C ILE A 147 1.25 -17.14 7.81
N VAL A 148 0.85 -15.97 8.31
CA VAL A 148 -0.12 -15.13 7.62
C VAL A 148 0.49 -14.86 6.25
N PRO A 149 -0.11 -15.35 5.15
CA PRO A 149 0.43 -15.10 3.82
C PRO A 149 0.53 -13.59 3.66
N LEU A 150 1.77 -13.16 3.43
CA LEU A 150 2.14 -11.80 3.08
C LEU A 150 1.16 -11.31 2.02
N MET A 151 0.28 -10.41 2.46
CA MET A 151 -0.69 -9.65 1.69
C MET A 151 -1.01 -10.17 0.29
N GLN A 152 -2.25 -10.62 0.14
CA GLN A 152 -2.93 -10.65 -1.13
C GLN A 152 -2.78 -9.29 -1.83
N VAL A 153 -2.16 -9.28 -3.02
CA VAL A 153 -2.14 -8.10 -3.90
C VAL A 153 -3.57 -7.89 -4.36
N ILE A 154 -4.23 -6.88 -3.82
CA ILE A 154 -5.60 -6.54 -4.20
C ILE A 154 -5.50 -5.70 -5.46
N GLN A 155 -5.61 -6.34 -6.61
CA GLN A 155 -5.79 -5.65 -7.88
C GLN A 155 -7.28 -5.29 -8.01
N VAL A 156 -7.59 -3.99 -7.86
CA VAL A 156 -8.96 -3.50 -8.02
C VAL A 156 -9.16 -3.06 -9.47
N ASP A 157 -9.94 -3.83 -10.23
CA ASP A 157 -10.31 -3.48 -11.60
C ASP A 157 -11.62 -2.68 -11.60
N PHE A 158 -11.53 -1.38 -11.93
CA PHE A 158 -12.70 -0.51 -12.08
C PHE A 158 -13.35 -0.60 -13.48
N SER A 159 -12.75 -1.31 -14.43
CA SER A 159 -13.31 -1.45 -15.79
C SER A 159 -14.45 -2.47 -15.86
N ASN A 160 -14.40 -3.53 -15.04
CA ASN A 160 -15.40 -4.61 -15.02
C ASN A 160 -16.18 -4.66 -13.68
N GLN A 161 -16.71 -3.54 -13.23
CA GLN A 161 -17.44 -3.45 -11.95
C GLN A 161 -18.84 -4.07 -11.97
N ARG A 162 -19.39 -4.29 -13.17
CA ARG A 162 -20.78 -4.67 -13.39
C ARG A 162 -20.82 -6.02 -14.09
N PRO A 163 -21.72 -6.94 -13.70
CA PRO A 163 -21.94 -8.17 -14.46
C PRO A 163 -22.37 -7.88 -15.89
N ASP A 164 -22.07 -8.79 -16.82
CA ASP A 164 -22.38 -8.65 -18.24
C ASP A 164 -23.86 -8.36 -18.54
N TRP A 165 -24.77 -8.79 -17.65
CA TRP A 165 -26.21 -8.59 -17.77
C TRP A 165 -26.71 -7.21 -17.28
N TYR A 166 -25.85 -6.40 -16.66
CA TYR A 166 -26.26 -5.12 -16.08
C TYR A 166 -26.42 -4.04 -17.16
N VAL A 167 -27.59 -3.41 -17.19
CA VAL A 167 -27.89 -2.24 -18.03
C VAL A 167 -28.03 -1.02 -17.12
N GLU A 168 -27.25 0.03 -17.38
CA GLU A 168 -27.31 1.26 -16.58
C GLU A 168 -28.66 1.96 -16.73
N PRO A 169 -29.33 2.30 -15.61
CA PRO A 169 -30.60 3.02 -15.69
C PRO A 169 -30.37 4.44 -16.20
N VAL A 170 -31.14 4.82 -17.22
CA VAL A 170 -31.12 6.19 -17.76
C VAL A 170 -31.81 7.13 -16.76
N SER A 171 -31.15 8.23 -16.44
CA SER A 171 -31.71 9.25 -15.56
C SER A 171 -32.98 9.87 -16.14
N LEU A 172 -33.94 10.25 -15.29
CA LEU A 172 -35.17 10.93 -15.74
C LEU A 172 -34.87 12.24 -16.49
N PHE A 173 -33.79 12.93 -16.11
CA PHE A 173 -33.33 14.16 -16.77
C PHE A 173 -32.87 13.93 -18.21
N GLU A 174 -32.11 12.86 -18.47
CA GLU A 174 -31.69 12.51 -19.84
C GLU A 174 -32.85 11.98 -20.67
N LYS A 175 -33.77 11.24 -20.05
CA LYS A 175 -34.98 10.76 -20.70
C LYS A 175 -35.83 11.92 -21.25
N GLN A 176 -35.98 13.01 -20.49
CA GLN A 176 -36.68 14.22 -20.96
C GLN A 176 -35.95 14.95 -22.09
N MET A 177 -34.62 15.11 -22.02
CA MET A 177 -33.84 15.79 -23.05
C MET A 177 -33.84 15.06 -24.39
N ASN A 178 -33.85 13.72 -24.38
CA ASN A 178 -33.95 12.94 -25.61
C ASN A 178 -35.34 13.05 -26.24
N THR A 179 -36.43 13.05 -25.45
CA THR A 179 -37.80 13.23 -25.97
C THR A 179 -37.99 14.56 -26.69
N ILE A 180 -37.33 15.63 -26.24
CA ILE A 180 -37.42 16.97 -26.87
C ILE A 180 -36.66 17.03 -28.21
N LYS A 181 -35.67 16.15 -28.44
CA LYS A 181 -34.90 16.10 -29.70
C LYS A 181 -35.54 15.25 -30.79
N VAL A 182 -36.57 14.46 -30.47
CA VAL A 182 -37.29 13.60 -31.43
C VAL A 182 -38.66 14.17 -31.82
N ALA A 183 -38.99 15.38 -31.35
CA ALA A 183 -40.21 16.12 -31.65
C ALA A 183 -39.92 17.29 -32.60
#